data_AF-A0A7C3TBN6-F1
#
_entry.id   AF-A0A7C3TBN6-F1
#
_cell.length_a   1.000
_cell.length_b   1.000
_cell.length_c   1.000
_cell.angle_alpha   90.00
_cell.angle_beta   90.00
_cell.angle_gamma   90.00
#
_symmetry.space_group_name_H-M   'P 1'
#
loop_
_entity.id
_entity.type
_entity.pdbx_description
1 polymer ?
#
loop_
_entity_poly.entity_id
_entity_poly.type
_entity_poly.pdbx_seq_one_letter_code
_entity_poly.pdbx_strand_id
1 'polypeptide(L)'
;MLRMKQASLAVVTLLTCTMAVPTLAQGQRAERPNRRAGARIIVAQLPVELLQGVCKLTPDQVTKIKGIQAKLAEDLRALRPQRGAPQDPAAAQKRRELIEQANKEILALLTDEQKEAVRKAAPELAVLRALDIPLQVVADLKLTEEQKQKLAQIAKELREKVAGLPQEERRSKMRELTQEARQKAEAVLTAEQKATITKFREENRQKAGRRRQSPPAA
;
A
#
# COMPACT_ATOMS: atom_id res chain seq x y z
N MET A 1 0.34 47.19 35.59
CA MET A 1 0.79 47.56 34.22
C MET A 1 0.04 46.67 33.22
N LEU A 2 -1.27 46.82 32.97
CA LEU A 2 -1.92 47.78 32.07
C LEU A 2 -1.09 48.23 30.86
N ARG A 3 -1.35 47.63 29.69
CA ARG A 3 -1.48 48.36 28.42
C ARG A 3 -2.63 47.76 27.60
N MET A 4 -3.35 48.67 26.99
CA MET A 4 -4.76 48.62 26.59
C MET A 4 -4.83 49.23 25.18
N LYS A 5 -5.82 48.81 24.38
CA LYS A 5 -6.35 49.44 23.15
C LYS A 5 -5.44 49.29 21.91
N GLN A 6 -5.96 48.93 20.73
CA GLN A 6 -7.00 49.65 20.01
C GLN A 6 -7.81 48.77 19.05
N ALA A 7 -9.10 49.04 18.99
CA ALA A 7 -10.03 48.62 17.97
C ALA A 7 -9.86 49.49 16.71
N SER A 8 -10.14 48.95 15.53
CA SER A 8 -10.54 49.73 14.36
C SER A 8 -11.44 48.87 13.46
N LEU A 9 -12.69 49.32 13.40
CA LEU A 9 -13.77 48.90 12.54
C LEU A 9 -13.61 49.62 11.18
N ALA A 10 -13.74 48.92 10.06
CA ALA A 10 -14.03 49.56 8.77
C ALA A 10 -14.82 48.61 7.87
N VAL A 11 -16.09 48.98 7.67
CA VAL A 11 -17.05 48.43 6.71
C VAL A 11 -16.73 48.98 5.33
N VAL A 12 -16.57 48.12 4.32
CA VAL A 12 -16.69 48.51 2.91
C VAL A 12 -17.51 47.47 2.16
N THR A 13 -18.76 47.86 1.91
CA THR A 13 -19.70 47.27 0.97
C THR A 13 -19.31 47.74 -0.44
N LEU A 14 -19.13 46.87 -1.44
CA LEU A 14 -19.40 47.25 -2.83
C LEU A 14 -19.54 46.06 -3.81
N LEU A 15 -20.71 46.08 -4.46
CA LEU A 15 -21.01 45.75 -5.86
C LEU A 15 -20.84 44.32 -6.38
N THR A 16 -21.98 43.64 -6.42
CA THR A 16 -22.30 42.45 -7.20
C THR A 16 -22.42 42.77 -8.69
N CYS A 17 -21.55 42.20 -9.53
CA CYS A 17 -21.78 42.03 -10.95
C CYS A 17 -22.23 40.58 -11.23
N THR A 18 -23.53 40.38 -11.47
CA THR A 18 -24.09 39.12 -11.97
C THR A 18 -23.77 38.95 -13.45
N MET A 19 -22.64 38.31 -13.75
CA MET A 19 -22.38 37.78 -15.09
C MET A 19 -23.05 36.40 -15.20
N ALA A 20 -24.16 36.33 -15.93
CA ALA A 20 -24.78 35.08 -16.33
C ALA A 20 -23.92 34.41 -17.41
N VAL A 21 -23.05 33.49 -16.99
CA VAL A 21 -22.26 32.65 -17.89
C VAL A 21 -23.09 31.39 -18.22
N PRO A 22 -23.31 31.05 -19.50
CA PRO A 22 -23.98 29.81 -19.86
C PRO A 22 -23.11 28.62 -19.43
N THR A 23 -23.58 27.89 -18.42
CA THR A 23 -23.04 26.60 -17.98
C THR A 23 -23.33 25.53 -19.05
N LEU A 24 -22.46 25.43 -20.04
CA LEU A 24 -22.30 24.20 -20.82
C LEU A 24 -21.51 23.21 -19.96
N ALA A 25 -22.24 22.44 -19.15
CA ALA A 25 -21.71 21.37 -18.32
C ALA A 25 -21.35 20.14 -19.18
N GLN A 26 -20.33 20.26 -20.02
CA GLN A 26 -19.68 19.10 -20.65
C GLN A 26 -18.33 18.91 -19.97
N GLY A 27 -18.34 18.01 -19.00
CA GLY A 27 -17.29 17.83 -18.00
C GLY A 27 -15.92 17.57 -18.62
N GLN A 28 -15.07 18.60 -18.61
CA GLN A 28 -13.63 18.43 -18.60
C GLN A 28 -13.28 17.61 -17.35
N ARG A 29 -13.17 16.30 -17.56
CA ARG A 29 -12.68 15.35 -16.57
C ARG A 29 -11.22 15.72 -16.36
N ALA A 30 -10.96 16.62 -15.42
CA ALA A 30 -9.62 17.09 -15.05
C ALA A 30 -8.68 15.89 -15.06
N GLU A 31 -7.73 15.91 -16.00
CA GLU A 31 -6.71 14.89 -16.13
C GLU A 31 -6.04 14.77 -14.77
N ARG A 32 -6.38 13.71 -14.02
CA ARG A 32 -5.79 13.47 -12.71
C ARG A 32 -4.31 13.32 -13.00
N PRO A 33 -3.45 14.24 -12.52
CA PRO A 33 -2.03 14.22 -12.82
C PRO A 33 -1.56 12.82 -12.52
N ASN A 34 -1.06 12.17 -13.57
CA ASN A 34 -0.85 10.74 -13.66
C ASN A 34 0.03 10.33 -12.47
N ARG A 35 -0.58 9.96 -11.34
CA ARG A 35 0.10 9.58 -10.09
C ARG A 35 0.67 8.18 -10.30
N ARG A 36 1.61 8.09 -11.24
CA ARG A 36 2.68 7.11 -11.34
C ARG A 36 3.67 7.37 -10.19
N ALA A 37 3.15 7.60 -8.98
CA ALA A 37 3.92 7.44 -7.77
C ALA A 37 4.19 5.94 -7.69
N GLY A 38 5.34 5.52 -8.25
CA GLY A 38 5.79 4.14 -8.21
C GLY A 38 5.54 3.60 -6.81
N ALA A 39 4.90 2.43 -6.73
CA ALA A 39 4.31 1.88 -5.52
C ALA A 39 5.32 1.95 -4.36
N ARG A 40 5.28 3.05 -3.60
CA ARG A 40 6.20 3.28 -2.50
C ARG A 40 5.89 2.20 -1.48
N ILE A 41 6.91 1.49 -1.04
CA ILE A 41 6.75 0.56 0.07
C ILE A 41 6.41 1.39 1.30
N ILE A 42 5.22 1.18 1.83
CA ILE A 42 4.75 1.81 3.06
C ILE A 42 5.14 0.87 4.20
N VAL A 43 6.02 1.33 5.09
CA VAL A 43 6.58 0.52 6.18
C VAL A 43 5.49 0.04 7.12
N ALA A 44 4.46 0.87 7.33
CA ALA A 44 3.29 0.52 8.14
C ALA A 44 2.45 -0.66 7.61
N GLN A 45 2.64 -1.06 6.36
CA GLN A 45 1.94 -2.21 5.75
C GLN A 45 2.84 -3.44 5.60
N LEU A 46 4.11 -3.35 5.98
CA LEU A 46 5.02 -4.49 5.95
C LEU A 46 4.77 -5.38 7.18
N PRO A 47 4.79 -6.73 7.04
CA PRO A 47 4.76 -7.63 8.19
C PRO A 47 5.88 -7.31 9.18
N VAL A 48 5.59 -7.34 10.48
CA VAL A 48 6.60 -6.99 11.50
C VAL A 48 7.75 -7.98 11.50
N GLU A 49 7.47 -9.25 11.22
CA GLU A 49 8.45 -10.32 11.11
C GLU A 49 9.44 -10.05 9.96
N LEU A 50 8.94 -9.51 8.84
CA LEU A 50 9.78 -9.06 7.73
C LEU A 50 10.66 -7.87 8.13
N LEU A 51 10.08 -6.86 8.79
CA LEU A 51 10.85 -5.72 9.29
C LEU A 51 11.92 -6.15 10.29
N GLN A 52 11.61 -7.11 11.15
CA GLN A 52 12.55 -7.70 12.10
C GLN A 52 13.71 -8.39 11.39
N GLY A 53 13.44 -9.19 10.35
CA GLY A 53 14.47 -9.85 9.57
C GLY A 53 15.38 -8.88 8.81
N VAL A 54 14.81 -7.82 8.24
CA VAL A 54 15.57 -6.81 7.46
C VAL A 54 16.36 -5.85 8.36
N CYS A 55 15.77 -5.41 9.47
CA CYS A 55 16.31 -4.31 10.28
C CYS A 55 16.91 -4.76 11.61
N LYS A 56 16.83 -6.07 11.95
CA LYS A 56 17.22 -6.61 13.25
C LYS A 56 16.60 -5.81 14.41
N LEU A 57 15.28 -5.64 14.36
CA LEU A 57 14.52 -4.87 15.34
C LEU A 57 14.69 -5.43 16.75
N THR A 58 14.75 -4.55 17.75
CA THR A 58 14.72 -4.94 19.17
C THR A 58 13.32 -5.44 19.59
N PRO A 59 13.20 -6.23 20.67
CA PRO A 59 11.90 -6.68 21.16
C PRO A 59 10.92 -5.54 21.49
N ASP A 60 11.42 -4.42 22.01
CA ASP A 60 10.63 -3.21 22.29
C ASP A 60 10.11 -2.57 20.99
N GLN A 61 10.97 -2.40 19.99
CA GLN A 61 10.57 -1.89 18.67
C GLN A 61 9.50 -2.79 18.03
N VAL A 62 9.68 -4.12 18.06
CA VAL A 62 8.70 -5.08 17.54
C VAL A 62 7.34 -4.90 18.21
N THR A 63 7.31 -4.77 19.53
CA THR A 63 6.08 -4.60 20.31
C THR A 63 5.37 -3.29 19.94
N LYS A 64 6.10 -2.18 19.88
CA LYS A 64 5.55 -0.86 19.51
C LYS A 64 5.02 -0.83 18.07
N ILE A 65 5.76 -1.40 17.12
CA ILE A 65 5.33 -1.49 15.72
C ILE A 65 4.08 -2.35 15.59
N LYS A 66 3.98 -3.49 16.29
CA LYS A 66 2.75 -4.30 16.33
C LYS A 66 1.55 -3.50 16.85
N GLY A 67 1.75 -2.69 17.89
CA GLY A 67 0.72 -1.80 18.41
C GLY A 67 0.22 -0.79 17.37
N ILE A 68 1.14 -0.10 16.68
CA ILE A 68 0.80 0.88 15.63
C ILE A 68 0.04 0.19 14.48
N GLN A 69 0.51 -0.98 14.02
CA GLN A 69 -0.13 -1.71 12.92
C GLN A 69 -1.51 -2.25 13.30
N ALA A 70 -1.70 -2.71 14.53
CA ALA A 70 -3.00 -3.17 15.03
C ALA A 70 -4.01 -2.02 15.06
N LYS A 71 -3.62 -0.86 15.59
CA LYS A 71 -4.44 0.36 15.60
C LYS A 71 -4.79 0.80 14.18
N LEU A 72 -3.80 0.87 13.29
CA LEU A 72 -4.04 1.18 11.87
C LEU A 72 -5.05 0.21 11.24
N ALA A 73 -4.92 -1.09 11.50
CA ALA A 73 -5.83 -2.09 10.95
C ALA A 73 -7.27 -1.94 11.46
N GLU A 74 -7.44 -1.54 12.72
CA GLU A 74 -8.75 -1.22 13.31
C GLU A 74 -9.36 0.03 12.68
N ASP A 75 -8.60 1.13 12.62
CA ASP A 75 -9.05 2.40 12.03
C ASP A 75 -9.42 2.22 10.55
N LEU A 76 -8.61 1.47 9.79
CA LEU A 76 -8.91 1.17 8.38
C LEU A 76 -10.15 0.27 8.22
N ARG A 77 -10.46 -0.59 9.20
CA ARG A 77 -11.66 -1.42 9.20
C ARG A 77 -12.91 -0.56 9.43
N ALA A 78 -12.85 0.40 10.35
CA ALA A 78 -13.94 1.35 10.60
C ALA A 78 -14.26 2.23 9.37
N LEU A 79 -13.25 2.49 8.52
CA LEU A 79 -13.40 3.27 7.28
C LEU A 79 -13.72 2.41 6.04
N ARG A 80 -14.00 1.12 6.20
CA ARG A 80 -14.32 0.25 5.07
C ARG A 80 -15.74 0.52 4.59
N PRO A 81 -15.95 0.77 3.28
CA PRO A 81 -17.31 0.95 2.76
C PRO A 81 -18.11 -0.36 2.92
N GLN A 82 -19.41 -0.22 3.19
CA GLN A 82 -20.33 -1.34 3.17
C GLN A 82 -20.33 -2.00 1.78
N ARG A 83 -20.65 -3.30 1.74
CA ARG A 83 -20.66 -4.05 0.48
C ARG A 83 -21.68 -3.43 -0.48
N GLY A 84 -21.23 -3.01 -1.66
CA GLY A 84 -22.06 -2.36 -2.68
C GLY A 84 -22.16 -0.84 -2.55
N ALA A 85 -21.70 -0.25 -1.44
CA ALA A 85 -21.66 1.20 -1.29
C ALA A 85 -20.50 1.82 -2.11
N PRO A 86 -20.71 3.00 -2.72
CA PRO A 86 -19.63 3.76 -3.32
C PRO A 86 -18.61 4.17 -2.24
N GLN A 87 -17.36 4.34 -2.65
CA GLN A 87 -16.30 4.75 -1.75
C GLN A 87 -16.47 6.24 -1.38
N ASP A 88 -16.68 6.54 -0.10
CA ASP A 88 -16.72 7.91 0.40
C ASP A 88 -15.34 8.60 0.23
N PRO A 89 -15.27 9.76 -0.44
CA PRO A 89 -14.03 10.53 -0.59
C PRO A 89 -13.42 10.97 0.74
N ALA A 90 -14.23 11.34 1.74
CA ALA A 90 -13.72 11.76 3.05
C ALA A 90 -13.07 10.57 3.79
N ALA A 91 -13.73 9.41 3.81
CA ALA A 91 -13.12 8.18 4.31
C ALA A 91 -11.83 7.81 3.54
N ALA A 92 -11.78 8.04 2.22
CA ALA A 92 -10.57 7.79 1.44
C ALA A 92 -9.40 8.70 1.81
N GLN A 93 -9.68 9.97 2.06
CA GLN A 93 -8.70 10.93 2.54
C GLN A 93 -8.19 10.54 3.94
N LYS A 94 -9.10 10.25 4.87
CA LYS A 94 -8.75 9.82 6.24
C LYS A 94 -7.92 8.54 6.26
N ARG A 95 -8.20 7.56 5.38
CA ARG A 95 -7.36 6.36 5.25
C ARG A 95 -5.92 6.70 4.85
N ARG A 96 -5.70 7.68 3.97
CA ARG A 96 -4.34 8.10 3.57
C ARG A 96 -3.61 8.73 4.74
N GLU A 97 -4.28 9.64 5.46
CA GLU A 97 -3.72 10.31 6.63
C GLU A 97 -3.32 9.32 7.72
N LEU A 98 -4.17 8.33 8.02
CA LEU A 98 -3.86 7.27 8.98
C LEU A 98 -2.64 6.45 8.56
N ILE A 99 -2.56 6.09 7.27
CA ILE A 99 -1.42 5.33 6.73
C ILE A 99 -0.13 6.17 6.79
N GLU A 100 -0.18 7.44 6.42
CA GLU A 100 0.95 8.36 6.49
C GLU A 100 1.43 8.57 7.93
N GLN A 101 0.49 8.75 8.86
CA GLN A 101 0.77 8.92 10.28
C GLN A 101 1.43 7.67 10.87
N ALA A 102 0.82 6.48 10.67
CA ALA A 102 1.41 5.23 11.13
C ALA A 102 2.80 4.98 10.53
N ASN A 103 3.00 5.37 9.26
CA ASN A 103 4.31 5.27 8.62
C ASN A 103 5.35 6.21 9.26
N LYS A 104 4.97 7.44 9.61
CA LYS A 104 5.85 8.38 10.34
C LYS A 104 6.20 7.87 11.73
N GLU A 105 5.21 7.37 12.48
CA GLU A 105 5.41 6.82 13.82
C GLU A 105 6.36 5.62 13.81
N ILE A 106 6.18 4.69 12.87
CA ILE A 106 7.08 3.54 12.72
C ILE A 106 8.49 4.00 12.35
N LEU A 107 8.65 4.92 11.40
CA LEU A 107 9.98 5.44 11.02
C LEU A 107 10.67 6.16 12.19
N ALA A 108 9.92 6.81 13.08
CA ALA A 108 10.47 7.46 14.27
C ALA A 108 11.00 6.46 15.31
N LEU A 109 10.51 5.20 15.28
CA LEU A 109 11.01 4.12 16.14
C LEU A 109 12.28 3.45 15.59
N LEU A 110 12.59 3.65 14.31
CA LEU A 110 13.76 3.05 13.66
C LEU A 110 15.00 3.91 13.80
N THR A 111 16.17 3.29 13.95
CA THR A 111 17.45 3.98 13.81
C THR A 111 17.72 4.34 12.35
N ASP A 112 18.70 5.19 12.09
CA ASP A 112 19.01 5.60 10.72
C ASP A 112 19.57 4.45 9.87
N GLU A 113 20.34 3.55 10.48
CA GLU A 113 20.81 2.32 9.84
C GLU A 113 19.64 1.40 9.46
N GLN A 114 18.63 1.30 10.32
CA GLN A 114 17.43 0.51 10.07
C GLN A 114 16.58 1.13 8.94
N LYS A 115 16.43 2.46 8.91
CA LYS A 115 15.74 3.17 7.81
C LYS A 115 16.45 2.92 6.48
N GLU A 116 17.78 2.95 6.47
CA GLU A 116 18.57 2.69 5.28
C GLU A 116 18.46 1.22 4.82
N ALA A 117 18.42 0.27 5.76
CA ALA A 117 18.15 -1.14 5.45
C ALA A 117 16.78 -1.33 4.79
N VAL A 118 15.73 -0.66 5.29
CA VAL A 118 14.39 -0.69 4.65
C VAL A 118 14.45 -0.10 3.24
N ARG A 119 15.13 1.04 3.04
CA ARG A 119 15.27 1.67 1.72
C ARG A 119 15.97 0.75 0.72
N LYS A 120 17.05 0.08 1.12
CA LYS A 120 17.78 -0.89 0.30
C LYS A 120 16.96 -2.14 -0.01
N ALA A 121 16.13 -2.60 0.92
CA ALA A 121 15.25 -3.76 0.72
C ALA A 121 14.00 -3.41 -0.12
N ALA A 122 13.57 -2.15 -0.17
CA ALA A 122 12.31 -1.77 -0.81
C ALA A 122 12.17 -2.19 -2.30
N PRO A 123 13.20 -2.07 -3.17
CA PRO A 123 13.14 -2.57 -4.53
C PRO A 123 12.92 -4.08 -4.61
N GLU A 124 13.60 -4.85 -3.76
CA GLU A 124 13.46 -6.31 -3.69
C GLU A 124 12.05 -6.68 -3.23
N LEU A 125 11.53 -6.05 -2.18
CA LEU A 125 10.17 -6.28 -1.71
C LEU A 125 9.11 -5.93 -2.77
N ALA A 126 9.37 -4.91 -3.59
CA ALA A 126 8.50 -4.54 -4.70
C ALA A 126 8.50 -5.60 -5.81
N VAL A 127 9.66 -6.21 -6.09
CA VAL A 127 9.79 -7.36 -7.02
C VAL A 127 8.97 -8.55 -6.50
N LEU A 128 9.15 -8.94 -5.25
CA LEU A 128 8.45 -10.09 -4.65
C LEU A 128 6.93 -9.88 -4.69
N ARG A 129 6.46 -8.67 -4.37
CA ARG A 129 5.03 -8.33 -4.45
C ARG A 129 4.49 -8.39 -5.88
N ALA A 130 5.26 -7.94 -6.87
CA ALA A 130 4.85 -7.98 -8.28
C ALA A 130 4.66 -9.42 -8.80
N LEU A 131 5.39 -10.38 -8.21
CA LEU A 131 5.34 -11.80 -8.56
C LEU A 131 4.37 -12.61 -7.68
N ASP A 132 3.49 -11.94 -6.93
CA ASP A 132 2.53 -12.57 -6.01
C ASP A 132 3.19 -13.46 -4.94
N ILE A 133 4.43 -13.14 -4.55
CA ILE A 133 5.14 -13.81 -3.45
C ILE A 133 4.71 -13.12 -2.13
N PRO A 134 4.13 -13.85 -1.17
CA PRO A 134 3.67 -13.24 0.08
C PRO A 134 4.84 -12.73 0.92
N LEU A 135 4.77 -11.45 1.31
CA LEU A 135 5.84 -10.79 2.07
C LEU A 135 6.04 -11.39 3.48
N GLN A 136 5.02 -12.06 4.02
CA GLN A 136 5.04 -12.68 5.34
C GLN A 136 6.00 -13.86 5.44
N VAL A 137 6.24 -14.56 4.33
CA VAL A 137 7.12 -15.75 4.32
C VAL A 137 8.52 -15.44 3.82
N VAL A 138 8.81 -14.22 3.39
CA VAL A 138 10.08 -13.87 2.73
C VAL A 138 11.30 -14.14 3.61
N ALA A 139 11.19 -13.89 4.92
CA ALA A 139 12.24 -14.22 5.88
C ALA A 139 12.53 -15.73 5.93
N ASP A 140 11.51 -16.56 5.78
CA ASP A 140 11.62 -18.02 5.79
C ASP A 140 12.12 -18.59 4.46
N LEU A 141 11.91 -17.87 3.36
CA LEU A 141 12.33 -18.33 2.02
C LEU A 141 13.85 -18.36 1.85
N LYS A 142 14.62 -17.56 2.61
CA LYS A 142 16.08 -17.49 2.54
C LYS A 142 16.59 -17.43 1.08
N LEU A 143 16.01 -16.53 0.28
CA LEU A 143 16.31 -16.41 -1.14
C LEU A 143 17.80 -16.14 -1.37
N THR A 144 18.43 -16.90 -2.26
CA THR A 144 19.83 -16.67 -2.65
C THR A 144 19.95 -15.42 -3.53
N GLU A 145 21.13 -14.83 -3.61
CA GLU A 145 21.37 -13.65 -4.47
C GLU A 145 21.06 -13.94 -5.95
N GLU A 146 21.40 -15.14 -6.44
CA GLU A 146 21.05 -15.57 -7.80
C GLU A 146 19.54 -15.64 -8.01
N GLN A 147 18.79 -16.18 -7.03
CA GLN A 147 17.32 -16.21 -7.10
C GLN A 147 16.73 -14.80 -7.11
N LYS A 148 17.23 -13.90 -6.26
CA LYS A 148 16.78 -12.50 -6.23
C LYS A 148 17.01 -11.80 -7.57
N GLN A 149 18.16 -12.02 -8.21
CA GLN A 149 18.47 -11.47 -9.53
C GLN A 149 17.51 -12.00 -10.61
N LYS A 150 17.27 -13.31 -10.66
CA LYS A 150 16.32 -13.92 -11.59
C LYS A 150 14.90 -13.41 -11.39
N LEU A 151 14.44 -13.30 -10.14
CA LEU A 151 13.12 -12.73 -9.81
C LEU A 151 13.03 -11.25 -10.22
N ALA A 152 14.09 -10.47 -10.02
CA ALA A 152 14.13 -9.07 -10.47
C ALA A 152 14.01 -8.94 -11.99
N GLN A 153 14.66 -9.83 -12.76
CA GLN A 153 14.52 -9.90 -14.22
C GLN A 153 13.09 -10.23 -14.64
N ILE A 154 12.47 -11.25 -14.03
CA ILE A 154 11.07 -11.62 -14.33
C ILE A 154 10.11 -10.46 -14.03
N ALA A 155 10.29 -9.76 -12.91
CA ALA A 155 9.46 -8.60 -12.57
C ALA A 155 9.68 -7.41 -13.53
N LYS A 156 10.90 -7.24 -14.05
CA LYS A 156 11.21 -6.24 -15.09
C LYS A 156 10.49 -6.59 -16.40
N GLU A 157 10.58 -7.83 -16.87
CA GLU A 157 9.85 -8.30 -18.06
C GLU A 157 8.34 -8.09 -17.93
N LEU A 158 7.77 -8.45 -16.78
CA LEU A 158 6.35 -8.22 -16.49
C LEU A 158 6.00 -6.73 -16.61
N ARG A 159 6.81 -5.85 -16.02
CA ARG A 159 6.60 -4.39 -16.09
C ARG A 159 6.66 -3.87 -17.52
N GLU A 160 7.62 -4.33 -18.32
CA GLU A 160 7.78 -3.95 -19.73
C GLU A 160 6.60 -4.42 -20.57
N LYS A 161 6.19 -5.69 -20.45
CA LYS A 161 5.00 -6.23 -21.13
C LYS A 161 3.76 -5.42 -20.78
N VAL A 162 3.52 -5.16 -19.49
CA VAL A 162 2.38 -4.35 -19.03
C VAL A 162 2.44 -2.91 -19.55
N ALA A 163 3.61 -2.30 -19.58
CA ALA A 163 3.79 -0.94 -20.06
C ALA A 163 3.49 -0.79 -21.56
N GLY A 164 3.81 -1.81 -22.35
CA GLY A 164 3.54 -1.86 -23.79
C GLY A 164 2.08 -2.11 -24.16
N LEU A 165 1.21 -2.52 -23.22
CA LEU A 165 -0.19 -2.78 -23.52
C LEU A 165 -1.04 -1.49 -23.65
N PRO A 166 -1.98 -1.44 -24.61
CA PRO A 166 -3.04 -0.43 -24.65
C PRO A 166 -3.88 -0.42 -23.37
N GLN A 167 -4.44 0.75 -23.03
CA GLN A 167 -5.19 0.90 -21.78
C GLN A 167 -6.43 0.01 -21.72
N GLU A 168 -7.13 -0.21 -22.84
CA GLU A 168 -8.30 -1.10 -22.90
C GLU A 168 -7.92 -2.56 -22.60
N GLU A 169 -6.76 -3.01 -23.06
CA GLU A 169 -6.30 -4.40 -22.92
C GLU A 169 -5.60 -4.69 -21.60
N ARG A 170 -5.05 -3.66 -20.92
CA ARG A 170 -4.27 -3.85 -19.69
C ARG A 170 -5.02 -4.68 -18.66
N ARG A 171 -6.33 -4.46 -18.47
CA ARG A 171 -7.08 -5.14 -17.41
C ARG A 171 -7.25 -6.64 -17.68
N SER A 172 -7.54 -7.04 -18.92
CA SER A 172 -7.71 -8.45 -19.30
C SER A 172 -6.35 -9.17 -19.27
N LYS A 173 -5.36 -8.63 -19.98
CA LYS A 173 -4.03 -9.25 -20.11
C LYS A 173 -3.19 -9.22 -18.84
N MET A 174 -3.43 -8.30 -17.90
CA MET A 174 -2.67 -8.25 -16.64
C MET A 174 -2.74 -9.58 -15.88
N ARG A 175 -3.90 -10.26 -15.88
CA ARG A 175 -4.06 -11.53 -15.16
C ARG A 175 -3.17 -12.61 -15.74
N GLU A 176 -3.20 -12.75 -17.07
CA GLU A 176 -2.39 -13.71 -17.82
C GLU A 176 -0.90 -13.43 -17.64
N LEU A 177 -0.47 -12.17 -17.81
CA LEU A 177 0.92 -11.77 -17.63
C LEU A 177 1.41 -12.01 -16.20
N THR A 178 0.57 -11.74 -15.18
CA THR A 178 0.92 -12.01 -13.78
C THR A 178 1.02 -13.51 -13.52
N GLN A 179 0.15 -14.33 -14.11
CA GLN A 179 0.22 -15.80 -14.01
C GLN A 179 1.48 -16.35 -14.67
N GLU A 180 1.81 -15.88 -15.88
CA GLU A 180 3.04 -16.25 -16.58
C GLU A 180 4.28 -15.89 -15.74
N ALA A 181 4.35 -14.65 -15.25
CA ALA A 181 5.45 -14.19 -14.40
C ALA A 181 5.56 -15.01 -13.10
N ARG A 182 4.43 -15.39 -12.50
CA ARG A 182 4.41 -16.25 -11.32
C ARG A 182 4.93 -17.66 -11.61
N GLN A 183 4.55 -18.27 -12.74
CA GLN A 183 5.07 -19.59 -13.14
C GLN A 183 6.59 -19.54 -13.35
N LYS A 184 7.08 -18.50 -14.02
CA LYS A 184 8.53 -18.26 -14.16
C LYS A 184 9.21 -18.08 -12.80
N ALA A 185 8.59 -17.32 -11.88
CA ALA A 185 9.11 -17.11 -10.54
C ALA A 185 9.17 -18.43 -9.76
N GLU A 186 8.11 -19.24 -9.82
CA GLU A 186 8.09 -20.57 -9.21
C GLU A 186 9.21 -21.46 -9.78
N ALA A 187 9.53 -21.40 -11.08
CA ALA A 187 10.66 -22.17 -11.64
C ALA A 187 12.03 -21.81 -11.05
N VAL A 188 12.21 -20.59 -10.51
CA VAL A 188 13.44 -20.13 -9.85
C VAL A 188 13.54 -20.61 -8.39
N LEU A 189 12.40 -20.91 -7.77
CA LEU A 189 12.32 -21.32 -6.36
C LEU A 189 12.59 -22.82 -6.17
N THR A 190 13.16 -23.17 -5.02
CA THR A 190 13.33 -24.56 -4.60
C THR A 190 11.98 -25.19 -4.24
N ALA A 191 11.93 -26.53 -4.17
CA ALA A 191 10.71 -27.25 -3.77
C ALA A 191 10.23 -26.84 -2.36
N GLU A 192 11.16 -26.65 -1.43
CA GLU A 192 10.85 -26.22 -0.06
C GLU A 192 10.27 -24.80 -0.02
N GLN A 193 10.86 -23.85 -0.77
CA GLN A 193 10.34 -22.48 -0.88
C GLN A 193 8.92 -22.45 -1.47
N LYS A 194 8.66 -23.27 -2.50
CA LYS A 194 7.32 -23.44 -3.07
C LYS A 194 6.33 -23.97 -2.04
N ALA A 195 6.72 -24.99 -1.28
CA ALA A 195 5.87 -25.58 -0.25
C ALA A 195 5.49 -24.55 0.82
N THR A 196 6.45 -23.73 1.28
CA THR A 196 6.21 -22.63 2.23
C THR A 196 5.18 -21.62 1.69
N ILE A 197 5.33 -21.20 0.43
CA ILE A 197 4.39 -20.27 -0.22
C ILE A 197 3.00 -20.89 -0.35
N THR A 198 2.91 -22.15 -0.81
CA THR A 198 1.65 -22.86 -0.99
C THR A 198 0.90 -23.01 0.33
N LYS A 199 1.59 -23.46 1.38
CA LYS A 199 1.02 -23.58 2.73
C LYS A 199 0.45 -22.25 3.22
N PHE A 200 1.21 -21.17 3.08
CA PHE A 200 0.74 -19.83 3.47
C PHE A 200 -0.51 -19.39 2.69
N ARG A 201 -0.55 -19.66 1.38
CA ARG A 201 -1.71 -19.34 0.52
C ARG A 201 -2.94 -20.16 0.92
N GLU A 202 -2.78 -21.44 1.23
CA GLU A 202 -3.87 -22.32 1.68
C GLU A 202 -4.43 -21.90 3.03
N GLU A 203 -3.57 -21.66 4.02
CA GLU A 203 -4.00 -21.16 5.33
C GLU A 203 -4.78 -19.85 5.23
N ASN A 204 -4.30 -18.93 4.39
CA ASN A 204 -5.01 -17.66 4.18
C ASN A 204 -6.32 -17.83 3.40
N ARG A 205 -6.38 -18.77 2.44
CA ARG A 205 -7.63 -19.12 1.75
C ARG A 205 -8.65 -19.69 2.74
N GLN A 206 -8.23 -20.56 3.65
CA GLN A 206 -9.09 -21.13 4.69
C GLN A 206 -9.58 -20.04 5.64
N LYS A 207 -8.70 -19.14 6.10
CA LYS A 207 -9.08 -17.98 6.93
C LYS A 207 -10.09 -17.08 6.22
N ALA A 208 -9.91 -16.83 4.92
CA ALA A 208 -10.84 -16.03 4.12
C ALA A 208 -12.19 -16.74 3.88
N GLY A 209 -12.17 -18.06 3.67
CA GLY A 209 -13.38 -18.88 3.52
C GLY A 209 -14.23 -18.92 4.79
N ARG A 210 -13.60 -19.12 5.95
CA ARG A 210 -14.27 -19.09 7.26
C ARG A 210 -14.99 -17.75 7.50
N ARG A 211 -14.37 -16.63 7.12
CA ARG A 211 -15.00 -15.29 7.22
C ARG A 211 -16.24 -15.11 6.34
N ARG A 212 -16.39 -15.88 5.27
CA ARG A 212 -17.60 -15.85 4.42
C ARG A 212 -18.73 -16.73 4.98
N GLN A 213 -18.38 -17.74 5.77
CA GLN A 213 -19.33 -18.69 6.36
C GLN A 213 -19.78 -18.29 7.77
N SER A 214 -19.06 -17.40 8.47
CA SER A 214 -19.54 -16.85 9.73
C SER A 214 -20.86 -16.10 9.51
N PRO A 215 -21.97 -16.53 10.15
CA PRO A 215 -23.22 -15.80 10.07
C PRO A 215 -23.00 -14.36 10.57
N PRO A 216 -23.70 -13.37 9.99
CA PRO A 216 -23.62 -11.99 10.49
C PRO A 216 -23.97 -12.00 11.98
N ALA A 217 -23.15 -11.33 12.80
CA ALA A 217 -23.48 -11.14 14.21
C ALA A 217 -24.84 -10.41 14.29
N ALA A 218 -25.80 -11.03 14.98
CA ALA A 218 -27.14 -10.50 15.19
C ALA A 218 -27.11 -9.30 16.16
#